data_AF-A0A7C9VT00-F1
#
_entry.id   AF-A0A7C9VT00-F1
#
_cell.length_a   1.000
_cell.length_b   1.000
_cell.length_c   1.000
_cell.angle_alpha   90.00
_cell.angle_beta   90.00
_cell.angle_gamma   90.00
#
_symmetry.space_group_name_H-M   'P 1'
#
loop_
_entity.id
_entity.type
_entity.pdbx_description
1 polymer ?
#
loop_
_entity_poly.entity_id
_entity_poly.type
_entity_poly.pdbx_seq_one_letter_code
_entity_poly.pdbx_strand_id
1 'polypeptide(L)'
;MSQNKTAQQNTSRRKLAALDEDDLAVISAHIQDAAVVAGDILWRQSEKRLVVAMRRMDCEDILAGDCVPRRLISALRFDRVLSCQSREIDMT
;
A
#
# COMPACT_ATOMS: atom_id res chain seq x y z
N MET A 1 -32.82 8.16 -25.72
CA MET A 1 -32.05 6.90 -25.80
C MET A 1 -30.63 7.27 -26.19
N SER A 2 -29.56 7.11 -25.43
CA SER A 2 -29.34 6.70 -24.05
C SER A 2 -27.97 7.32 -23.72
N GLN A 3 -27.92 8.29 -22.81
CA GLN A 3 -26.68 8.56 -22.08
C GLN A 3 -26.63 7.47 -21.00
N ASN A 4 -25.63 6.59 -20.99
CA ASN A 4 -25.10 6.12 -19.72
C ASN A 4 -23.79 5.35 -19.82
N LYS A 5 -22.85 5.81 -19.01
CA LYS A 5 -21.67 5.12 -18.49
C LYS A 5 -20.67 4.64 -19.56
N THR A 6 -19.82 5.59 -19.97
CA THR A 6 -18.38 5.39 -19.76
C THR A 6 -18.22 4.80 -18.36
N ALA A 7 -18.10 3.49 -18.27
CA ALA A 7 -17.68 2.83 -17.05
C ALA A 7 -16.28 3.37 -16.78
N GLN A 8 -16.24 4.37 -15.91
CA GLN A 8 -15.06 5.02 -15.39
C GLN A 8 -14.23 3.93 -14.70
N GLN A 9 -13.44 3.19 -15.48
CA GLN A 9 -12.38 2.30 -15.01
C GLN A 9 -11.24 3.17 -14.47
N ASN A 10 -11.55 3.97 -13.46
CA ASN A 10 -10.58 4.63 -12.64
C ASN A 10 -10.48 3.77 -11.39
N THR A 11 -9.92 2.56 -11.53
CA THR A 11 -9.50 1.75 -10.38
C THR A 11 -8.62 2.66 -9.56
N SER A 12 -9.19 3.16 -8.48
CA SER A 12 -8.71 4.36 -7.80
C SER A 12 -7.28 4.14 -7.30
N ARG A 13 -6.30 4.60 -8.07
CA ARG A 13 -4.88 4.50 -7.72
C ARG A 13 -4.61 5.47 -6.57
N ARG A 14 -4.93 5.05 -5.36
CA ARG A 14 -4.82 5.85 -4.13
C ARG A 14 -3.35 6.05 -3.78
N LYS A 15 -3.02 7.31 -3.54
CA LYS A 15 -1.76 7.72 -2.92
C LYS A 15 -2.13 8.37 -1.60
N LEU A 16 -1.81 7.69 -0.52
CA LEU A 16 -2.00 8.20 0.84
C LEU A 16 -0.66 8.72 1.34
N ALA A 17 -0.70 9.79 2.11
CA ALA A 17 0.44 10.32 2.84
C ALA A 17 -0.05 10.71 4.23
N ALA A 18 0.71 10.36 5.27
CA ALA A 18 0.41 10.75 6.63
C ALA A 18 1.15 12.03 7.00
N LEU A 19 0.41 13.03 7.46
CA LEU A 19 0.91 14.31 7.96
C LEU A 19 1.00 14.29 9.49
N ASP A 20 0.13 13.52 10.14
CA ASP A 20 0.07 13.34 11.57
C ASP A 20 -0.15 11.87 11.98
N GLU A 21 -0.35 11.63 13.28
CA GLU A 21 -0.57 10.30 13.84
C GLU A 21 -1.93 9.70 13.48
N ASP A 22 -2.96 10.53 13.30
CA ASP A 22 -4.30 10.08 12.94
C ASP A 22 -4.32 9.55 11.50
N ASP A 23 -3.59 10.19 10.59
CA ASP A 23 -3.41 9.69 9.23
C ASP A 23 -2.72 8.32 9.18
N LEU A 24 -1.81 8.04 10.12
CA LEU A 24 -1.16 6.73 10.21
C LEU A 24 -2.18 5.62 10.48
N ALA A 25 -3.24 5.88 11.24
CA ALA A 25 -4.30 4.91 11.49
C ALA A 25 -5.02 4.53 10.18
N VAL A 26 -5.25 5.51 9.29
CA VAL A 26 -5.87 5.27 7.98
C VAL A 26 -4.96 4.42 7.09
N ILE A 27 -3.68 4.77 6.97
CA ILE A 27 -2.71 3.99 6.18
C ILE A 27 -2.56 2.58 6.76
N SER A 28 -2.45 2.47 8.08
CA SER A 28 -2.36 1.21 8.81
C SER A 28 -3.53 0.30 8.47
N ALA A 29 -4.77 0.80 8.54
CA ALA A 29 -5.98 0.06 8.18
C ALA A 29 -5.94 -0.50 6.74
N HIS A 30 -5.35 0.24 5.79
CA HIS A 30 -5.24 -0.19 4.39
C HIS A 30 -4.20 -1.30 4.17
N ILE A 31 -3.24 -1.47 5.08
CA ILE A 31 -2.14 -2.43 4.95
C ILE A 31 -2.18 -3.55 6.00
N GLN A 32 -3.22 -3.62 6.84
CA GLN A 32 -3.35 -4.64 7.90
C GLN A 32 -3.22 -6.08 7.36
N ASP A 33 -3.82 -6.38 6.20
CA ASP A 33 -3.74 -7.69 5.54
C ASP A 33 -2.77 -7.68 4.34
N ALA A 34 -1.75 -6.81 4.36
CA ALA A 34 -0.78 -6.75 3.29
C ALA A 34 0.24 -7.89 3.40
N ALA A 35 0.41 -8.65 2.32
CA ALA A 35 1.47 -9.64 2.19
C ALA A 35 2.75 -9.00 1.64
N VAL A 36 3.86 -9.19 2.35
CA VAL A 36 5.21 -8.72 1.99
C VAL A 36 6.14 -9.93 1.91
N VAL A 37 7.10 -9.89 0.99
CA VAL A 37 8.24 -10.82 0.97
C VAL A 37 9.53 -10.03 1.18
N ALA A 38 10.56 -10.65 1.74
CA ALA A 38 11.78 -9.93 2.10
C ALA A 38 12.47 -9.25 0.90
N GLY A 39 12.45 -9.91 -0.27
CA GLY A 39 13.01 -9.36 -1.52
C GLY A 39 12.32 -8.08 -2.02
N ASP A 40 11.13 -7.77 -1.50
CA ASP A 40 10.36 -6.56 -1.84
C ASP A 40 10.67 -5.38 -0.89
N ILE A 41 11.59 -5.54 0.07
CA ILE A 41 12.03 -4.51 1.01
C ILE A 41 13.32 -3.86 0.50
N LEU A 42 13.22 -2.61 0.06
CA LEU A 42 14.33 -1.84 -0.49
C LEU A 42 14.72 -0.68 0.43
N TRP A 43 15.90 -0.77 1.03
CA TRP A 43 16.52 0.35 1.73
C TRP A 43 17.48 1.12 0.81
N ARG A 44 17.16 2.38 0.54
CA ARG A 44 17.98 3.31 -0.23
C ARG A 44 18.67 4.27 0.73
N GLN A 45 19.83 3.87 1.26
CA GLN A 45 20.55 4.62 2.29
C GLN A 45 20.91 6.05 1.84
N SER A 46 21.37 6.23 0.60
CA SER A 46 21.70 7.54 0.03
C SER A 46 20.51 8.50 0.00
N GLU A 47 19.28 7.98 -0.09
CA GLU A 47 18.04 8.75 -0.08
C GLU A 47 17.38 8.84 1.30
N LYS A 48 17.94 8.18 2.32
CA LYS A 48 17.32 8.01 3.63
C LYS A 48 15.87 7.51 3.51
N ARG A 49 15.68 6.48 2.70
CA ARG A 49 14.35 6.00 2.31
C ARG A 49 14.24 4.48 2.42
N LEU A 50 13.16 4.02 3.03
CA LEU A 50 12.75 2.62 3.01
C LEU A 50 11.49 2.49 2.15
N VAL A 51 11.51 1.57 1.19
CA VAL A 51 10.36 1.24 0.36
C VAL A 51 10.03 -0.23 0.56
N VAL A 52 8.76 -0.54 0.81
CA VAL A 52 8.26 -1.91 0.95
C VAL A 52 7.19 -2.11 -0.10
N ALA A 53 7.46 -2.95 -1.09
CA ALA A 53 6.41 -3.41 -2.00
C ALA A 53 5.58 -4.50 -1.31
N MET A 54 4.27 -4.48 -1.55
CA MET A 54 3.31 -5.34 -0.86
C MET A 54 2.08 -5.63 -1.70
N ARG A 55 1.39 -6.72 -1.37
CA ARG A 55 0.08 -7.08 -1.93
C ARG A 55 -0.98 -6.86 -0.85
N ARG A 56 -1.79 -5.82 -0.96
CA ARG A 56 -2.87 -5.49 -0.01
C ARG A 56 -4.25 -5.79 -0.59
N MET A 57 -5.24 -6.07 0.26
CA MET A 57 -6.63 -6.13 -0.19
C MET A 57 -7.19 -4.74 -0.50
N ASP A 58 -8.03 -4.65 -1.52
CA ASP A 58 -8.80 -3.44 -1.81
C ASP A 58 -10.12 -3.44 -1.04
N CYS A 59 -10.13 -2.79 0.12
CA CYS A 59 -11.24 -2.84 1.07
C CYS A 59 -12.45 -2.00 0.65
N GLU A 60 -12.26 -0.94 -0.12
CA GLU A 60 -13.36 -0.03 -0.46
C GLU A 60 -14.41 -0.68 -1.35
N ASP A 61 -13.96 -1.46 -2.33
CA ASP A 61 -14.87 -2.15 -3.24
C ASP A 61 -15.56 -3.35 -2.55
N ILE A 62 -14.95 -3.90 -1.49
CA ILE A 62 -15.55 -4.95 -0.63
C ILE A 62 -16.66 -4.35 0.25
N LEU A 63 -16.43 -3.18 0.84
CA LEU A 63 -17.42 -2.48 1.68
C LEU A 63 -18.62 -1.96 0.88
N ALA A 64 -18.42 -1.65 -0.40
CA ALA A 64 -19.49 -1.28 -1.33
C ALA A 64 -20.37 -2.48 -1.77
N GLY A 65 -20.00 -3.72 -1.42
CA GLY A 65 -20.76 -4.93 -1.77
C GLY A 65 -20.66 -5.34 -3.25
N ASP A 66 -19.87 -4.61 -4.05
CA ASP A 66 -19.87 -4.69 -5.51
C ASP A 66 -18.69 -5.48 -6.11
N CYS A 67 -17.75 -5.98 -5.30
CA CYS A 67 -16.53 -6.60 -5.83
C CYS A 67 -16.04 -7.87 -5.14
N VAL A 68 -15.47 -8.73 -5.98
CA VAL A 68 -14.61 -9.85 -5.58
C VAL A 68 -13.34 -9.28 -4.90
N PRO A 69 -12.88 -9.83 -3.76
CA PRO A 69 -11.63 -9.41 -3.14
C PRO A 69 -10.47 -9.45 -4.14
N ARG A 70 -9.84 -8.31 -4.41
CA ARG A 70 -8.65 -8.22 -5.25
C ARG A 70 -7.46 -7.82 -4.40
N ARG A 71 -6.32 -8.45 -4.67
CA ARG A 71 -5.03 -8.02 -4.13
C ARG A 71 -4.40 -7.01 -5.09
N LEU A 72 -4.17 -5.80 -4.60
CA LEU A 72 -3.47 -4.75 -5.31
C LEU A 72 -2.00 -4.72 -4.90
N ILE A 73 -1.13 -4.54 -5.89
CA ILE A 73 0.27 -4.25 -5.65
C ILE A 73 0.37 -2.78 -5.24
N SER A 74 1.01 -2.52 -4.10
CA SER A 74 1.21 -1.18 -3.55
C SER A 74 2.62 -1.07 -2.96
N ALA A 75 3.07 0.16 -2.73
CA ALA A 75 4.35 0.42 -2.09
C ALA A 75 4.15 1.34 -0.89
N LEU A 76 4.65 0.94 0.28
CA LEU A 76 4.76 1.77 1.46
C LEU A 76 6.14 2.41 1.49
N ARG A 77 6.20 3.72 1.70
CA ARG A 77 7.45 4.48 1.71
C ARG A 77 7.60 5.24 3.01
N PHE A 78 8.73 5.04 3.67
CA PHE A 78 9.19 5.88 4.77
C PHE A 78 10.30 6.79 4.26
N ASP A 79 10.14 8.09 4.45
CA ASP A 79 11.18 9.09 4.19
C ASP A 79 11.90 9.43 5.51
N ARG A 80 13.13 9.96 5.42
CA ARG A 80 14.01 10.30 6.56
C ARG A 80 14.40 9.11 7.45
N VAL A 81 14.51 7.92 6.87
CA VAL A 81 15.01 6.72 7.55
C VAL A 81 16.53 6.78 7.67
N LEU A 82 17.02 6.92 8.91
CA LEU A 82 18.45 7.08 9.20
C LEU A 82 19.21 5.75 9.23
N SER A 83 18.54 4.67 9.61
CA SER A 83 19.11 3.33 9.72
C SER A 83 18.02 2.28 9.51
N CYS A 84 18.36 1.17 8.86
CA CYS A 84 17.53 -0.02 8.79
C CYS A 84 18.25 -1.20 9.44
N GLN A 85 17.52 -1.97 10.24
CA GLN A 85 17.99 -3.21 10.84
C GLN A 85 16.92 -4.27 10.60
N SER A 86 17.33 -5.49 10.27
CA SER A 86 16.46 -6.66 10.18
C SER A 86 16.86 -7.68 11.25
N ARG A 87 15.90 -8.44 11.74
CA ARG A 87 16.11 -9.55 12.68
C ARG A 87 15.17 -10.67 12.28
N GLU A 88 15.70 -11.89 12.18
CA GLU A 88 14.91 -13.09 11.86
C GLU A 88 14.08 -12.97 10.56
N ILE A 89 14.53 -12.15 9.61
CA ILE A 89 13.95 -12.06 8.28
C ILE A 89 14.84 -12.85 7.34
N ASP A 90 14.28 -13.88 6.71
CA ASP A 90 14.93 -14.61 5.63
C ASP A 90 15.02 -13.69 4.40
N MET A 91 16.23 -13.23 4.10
CA MET A 91 16.53 -12.37 2.94
C MET A 91 17.25 -13.12 1.80
N THR A 92 17.35 -14.45 1.92
CA THR A 92 17.96 -15.34 0.94
C THR A 92 16.95 -15.82 -0.11
#